data_AF-A0A6A6MYR7-F1
#
_entry.id   AF-A0A6A6MYR7-F1
#
_cell.length_a   1.000
_cell.length_b   1.000
_cell.length_c   1.000
_cell.angle_alpha   90.00
_cell.angle_beta   90.00
_cell.angle_gamma   90.00
#
_symmetry.space_group_name_H-M   'P 1'
#
loop_
_entity.id
_entity.type
_entity.pdbx_description
1 polymer ?
#
loop_
_entity_poly.entity_id
_entity_poly.type
_entity_poly.pdbx_seq_one_letter_code
_entity_poly.pdbx_strand_id
1 'polypeptide(L)'
;MSNHAISPQGNYGSELERVVKAASMANKTVIITTLNEAWAEPGSIIDLFLESFKIGNSTEKLLKHLIIVSLDQKAHTRCLAIHPHCFALETKGLNFSSEAYFMTPNYLEMMWRRIHFLGTVLQMGYNFVFTDADIMWLRDPFPHFYEDADFQIACDNYYGNPSDRNNRPNGGFNYVKSNGGTIEFYKFGTHQDKSFQDFMIKMC
;
A
#
# COMPACT_ATOMS: atom_id res chain seq x y z
N MET A 1 24.20 -16.19 -26.34
CA MET A 1 23.33 -15.12 -25.83
C MET A 1 22.03 -15.77 -25.37
N SER A 2 21.97 -16.18 -24.11
CA SER A 2 20.78 -16.81 -23.54
C SER A 2 19.89 -15.71 -22.96
N ASN A 3 18.68 -15.60 -23.50
CA ASN A 3 17.60 -14.80 -22.92
C ASN A 3 17.19 -15.44 -21.60
N HIS A 4 17.65 -14.87 -20.48
CA HIS A 4 17.01 -15.09 -19.19
C HIS A 4 15.71 -14.28 -19.15
N ALA A 5 14.63 -14.90 -19.62
CA ALA A 5 13.29 -14.49 -19.21
C ALA A 5 13.20 -14.67 -17.69
N ILE A 6 13.09 -13.56 -16.97
CA ILE A 6 12.80 -13.57 -15.55
C ILE A 6 11.37 -14.12 -15.41
N SER A 7 11.27 -15.34 -14.87
CA SER A 7 10.01 -15.97 -14.47
C SER A 7 9.30 -15.09 -13.44
N PRO A 8 8.05 -14.64 -13.68
CA PRO A 8 7.25 -13.97 -12.66
C PRO A 8 6.50 -15.03 -11.85
N GLN A 9 7.22 -15.91 -11.16
CA GLN A 9 6.64 -16.77 -10.13
C GLN A 9 7.57 -16.82 -8.91
N GLY A 10 7.54 -15.73 -8.15
CA GLY A 10 7.80 -15.82 -6.71
C GLY A 10 6.65 -16.57 -6.06
N ASN A 11 6.96 -17.40 -5.06
CA ASN A 11 6.09 -18.29 -4.29
C ASN A 11 5.04 -17.55 -3.42
N TYR A 12 4.43 -16.48 -3.93
CA TYR A 12 3.35 -15.72 -3.29
C TYR A 12 1.97 -16.11 -3.81
N GLY A 13 1.89 -16.71 -5.00
CA GLY A 13 0.70 -16.73 -5.84
C GLY A 13 -0.57 -17.20 -5.14
N SER A 14 -0.58 -18.39 -4.54
CA SER A 14 -1.79 -18.98 -3.99
C SER A 14 -2.27 -18.30 -2.70
N GLU A 15 -1.35 -17.95 -1.79
CA GLU A 15 -1.72 -17.35 -0.51
C GLU A 15 -2.08 -15.87 -0.66
N LEU A 16 -1.31 -15.12 -1.45
CA LEU A 16 -1.62 -13.73 -1.74
C LEU A 16 -2.97 -13.62 -2.46
N GLU A 17 -3.23 -14.46 -3.47
CA GLU A 17 -4.50 -14.49 -4.17
C GLU A 17 -5.66 -14.80 -3.23
N ARG A 18 -5.49 -15.75 -2.31
CA ARG A 18 -6.50 -16.07 -1.29
C ARG A 18 -6.82 -14.87 -0.40
N VAL A 19 -5.81 -14.19 0.14
CA VAL A 19 -5.97 -13.04 1.05
C VAL A 19 -6.59 -11.85 0.31
N VAL A 20 -6.08 -11.50 -0.87
CA VAL A 20 -6.58 -10.38 -1.67
C VAL A 20 -8.03 -10.63 -2.11
N LYS A 21 -8.35 -11.84 -2.56
CA LYS A 21 -9.72 -12.21 -2.91
C LYS A 21 -10.67 -12.08 -1.72
N ALA A 22 -10.26 -12.56 -0.54
CA ALA A 22 -11.07 -12.52 0.67
C ALA A 22 -11.36 -11.09 1.15
N ALA A 23 -10.39 -10.18 1.00
CA ALA A 23 -10.54 -8.78 1.40
C ALA A 23 -11.15 -7.89 0.30
N SER A 24 -11.34 -8.38 -0.93
CA SER A 24 -11.76 -7.53 -2.05
C SER A 24 -13.19 -6.98 -1.93
N MET A 25 -13.36 -5.72 -2.33
CA MET A 25 -14.66 -5.08 -2.55
C MET A 25 -15.27 -5.53 -3.89
N ALA A 26 -16.55 -5.22 -4.11
CA ALA A 26 -17.27 -5.58 -5.34
C ALA A 26 -16.60 -5.05 -6.63
N ASN A 27 -15.94 -3.89 -6.56
CA ASN A 27 -15.18 -3.29 -7.66
C ASN A 27 -13.71 -3.75 -7.72
N LYS A 28 -13.36 -4.84 -7.02
CA LYS A 28 -11.99 -5.38 -6.89
C LYS A 28 -11.00 -4.45 -6.18
N THR A 29 -11.46 -3.50 -5.37
CA THR A 29 -10.56 -2.71 -4.53
C THR A 29 -10.25 -3.42 -3.22
N VAL A 30 -8.98 -3.35 -2.78
CA VAL A 30 -8.53 -3.73 -1.43
C VAL A 30 -7.88 -2.53 -0.73
N ILE A 31 -7.90 -2.50 0.59
CA ILE A 31 -7.15 -1.52 1.39
C ILE A 31 -5.90 -2.22 1.91
N ILE A 32 -4.73 -1.59 1.81
CA ILE A 32 -3.45 -2.21 2.14
C ILE A 32 -2.69 -1.27 3.06
N THR A 33 -2.18 -1.81 4.16
CA THR A 33 -1.18 -1.15 5.00
C THR A 33 0.02 -2.06 5.22
N THR A 34 1.14 -1.50 5.65
CA THR A 34 2.34 -2.26 6.02
C THR A 34 2.62 -2.14 7.52
N LEU A 35 3.10 -3.22 8.12
CA LEU A 35 3.44 -3.30 9.53
C LEU A 35 4.83 -3.91 9.72
N ASN A 36 5.67 -3.26 10.53
CA ASN A 36 6.91 -3.84 11.04
C ASN A 36 6.89 -3.89 12.57
N GLU A 37 7.90 -4.53 13.16
CA GLU A 37 8.04 -4.75 14.60
C GLU A 37 7.95 -3.44 15.41
N ALA A 38 8.51 -2.34 14.89
CA ALA A 38 8.54 -1.05 15.59
C ALA A 38 7.14 -0.52 15.94
N TRP A 39 6.12 -0.91 15.16
CA TRP A 39 4.75 -0.45 15.31
C TRP A 39 3.76 -1.57 15.65
N ALA A 40 4.27 -2.73 16.10
CA ALA A 40 3.47 -3.93 16.35
C ALA A 40 3.22 -4.23 17.85
N GLU A 41 3.76 -3.43 18.77
CA GLU A 41 3.50 -3.63 20.21
C GLU A 41 2.04 -3.34 20.58
N PRO A 42 1.45 -4.02 21.58
CA PRO A 42 0.13 -3.67 22.08
C PRO A 42 0.06 -2.21 22.54
N GLY A 43 -1.00 -1.50 22.14
CA GLY A 43 -1.19 -0.07 22.40
C GLY A 43 -0.38 0.87 21.50
N SER A 44 0.34 0.35 20.50
CA SER A 44 1.10 1.15 19.54
C SER A 44 0.26 1.60 18.33
N ILE A 45 0.92 2.18 17.30
CA ILE A 45 0.28 2.79 16.13
C ILE A 45 -0.73 1.86 15.46
N ILE A 46 -0.46 0.55 15.33
CA ILE A 46 -1.40 -0.35 14.66
C ILE A 46 -2.75 -0.46 15.39
N ASP A 47 -2.75 -0.36 16.72
CA ASP A 47 -3.99 -0.41 17.49
C ASP A 47 -4.79 0.88 17.31
N LEU A 48 -4.12 2.03 17.30
CA LEU A 48 -4.74 3.32 17.01
C LEU A 48 -5.29 3.38 15.58
N PHE A 49 -4.54 2.84 14.61
CA PHE A 49 -4.97 2.71 13.23
C PHE A 49 -6.28 1.94 13.12
N LEU A 50 -6.33 0.73 13.67
CA LEU A 50 -7.53 -0.11 13.64
C LEU A 50 -8.69 0.52 14.42
N GLU A 51 -8.41 1.16 15.55
CA GLU A 51 -9.43 1.86 16.33
C GLU A 51 -10.03 3.04 15.56
N SER A 52 -9.23 3.75 14.76
CA SER A 52 -9.71 4.87 13.94
C SER A 52 -10.83 4.46 12.99
N PHE A 53 -10.78 3.25 12.40
CA PHE A 53 -11.87 2.71 11.59
C PHE A 53 -13.12 2.42 12.42
N LYS A 54 -12.98 1.95 13.66
CA LYS A 54 -14.14 1.60 14.51
C LYS A 54 -14.88 2.84 15.00
N ILE A 55 -14.14 3.87 15.39
CA ILE A 55 -14.74 5.12 15.91
C ILE A 55 -15.11 6.11 14.80
N GLY A 56 -14.58 5.91 13.59
CA GLY A 56 -14.85 6.77 12.44
C GLY A 56 -16.27 6.64 11.92
N ASN A 57 -16.74 7.69 11.24
CA ASN A 57 -18.09 7.70 10.69
C ASN A 57 -18.19 6.77 9.48
N SER A 58 -18.89 5.65 9.66
CA SER A 58 -19.16 4.66 8.61
C SER A 58 -17.89 3.99 8.03
N THR A 59 -16.79 3.97 8.77
CA THR A 59 -15.51 3.37 8.34
C THR A 59 -15.28 1.95 8.85
N GLU A 60 -15.96 1.51 9.92
CA GLU A 60 -15.77 0.17 10.49
C GLU A 60 -15.97 -0.96 9.46
N LYS A 61 -16.96 -0.79 8.58
CA LYS A 61 -17.26 -1.71 7.48
C LYS A 61 -16.07 -1.95 6.53
N LEU A 62 -15.10 -1.03 6.49
CA LEU A 62 -13.92 -1.10 5.63
C LEU A 62 -12.83 -2.01 6.21
N LEU A 63 -12.86 -2.34 7.52
CA LEU A 63 -11.87 -3.23 8.13
C LEU A 63 -11.84 -4.62 7.47
N LYS A 64 -12.99 -5.16 7.05
CA LYS A 64 -13.03 -6.44 6.31
C LYS A 64 -12.33 -6.38 4.93
N HIS A 65 -12.00 -5.18 4.46
CA HIS A 65 -11.31 -4.94 3.20
C HIS A 65 -9.84 -4.54 3.37
N LEU A 66 -9.39 -4.41 4.63
CA LEU A 66 -8.01 -4.12 4.97
C LEU A 66 -7.16 -5.38 4.90
N ILE A 67 -5.98 -5.28 4.30
CA ILE A 67 -4.91 -6.27 4.33
C ILE A 67 -3.72 -5.62 5.03
N ILE A 68 -3.21 -6.27 6.07
CA ILE A 68 -1.99 -5.83 6.76
C ILE A 68 -0.83 -6.69 6.25
N VAL A 69 0.09 -6.04 5.56
CA VAL A 69 1.31 -6.66 5.02
C VAL A 69 2.42 -6.54 6.05
N SER A 70 2.78 -7.67 6.65
CA SER A 70 3.78 -7.75 7.71
C SER A 70 5.18 -7.90 7.13
N LEU A 71 6.14 -7.10 7.60
CA LEU A 71 7.52 -7.06 7.09
C LEU A 71 8.51 -7.92 7.89
N ASP A 72 8.07 -8.42 9.04
CA ASP A 72 8.81 -9.32 9.92
C ASP A 72 7.86 -10.25 10.71
N GLN A 73 8.45 -11.22 11.40
CA GLN A 73 7.70 -12.27 12.10
C GLN A 73 6.90 -11.74 13.30
N LYS A 74 7.39 -10.70 13.98
CA LYS A 74 6.72 -10.14 15.16
C LYS A 74 5.51 -9.32 14.73
N ALA A 75 5.65 -8.50 13.70
CA ALA A 75 4.54 -7.84 13.03
C ALA A 75 3.50 -8.84 12.51
N HIS A 76 3.94 -9.96 11.91
CA HIS A 76 3.03 -10.97 11.40
C HIS A 76 2.25 -11.68 12.50
N THR A 77 2.93 -12.05 13.58
CA THR A 77 2.29 -12.64 14.77
C THR A 77 1.28 -11.67 15.39
N ARG A 78 1.64 -10.39 15.48
CA ARG A 78 0.72 -9.35 15.95
C ARG A 78 -0.50 -9.24 15.05
N CYS A 79 -0.29 -9.15 13.74
CA CYS A 79 -1.37 -9.03 12.77
C CYS A 79 -2.39 -10.17 12.93
N LEU A 80 -1.92 -11.42 12.95
CA LEU A 80 -2.79 -12.59 13.08
C LEU A 80 -3.61 -12.59 14.38
N ALA A 81 -3.13 -11.94 15.44
CA ALA A 81 -3.85 -11.82 16.70
C ALA A 81 -4.94 -10.73 16.69
N ILE A 82 -4.85 -9.72 15.81
CA ILE A 82 -5.74 -8.54 15.83
C ILE A 82 -6.57 -8.35 14.56
N HIS A 83 -6.25 -9.06 13.47
CA HIS A 83 -6.85 -8.83 12.16
C HIS A 83 -6.93 -10.11 11.30
N PRO A 84 -8.02 -10.37 10.55
CA PRO A 84 -8.18 -11.62 9.79
C PRO A 84 -7.40 -11.68 8.47
N HIS A 85 -6.95 -10.54 7.92
CA HIS A 85 -6.32 -10.49 6.59
C HIS A 85 -4.87 -10.03 6.69
N CYS A 86 -4.00 -10.98 6.98
CA CYS A 86 -2.57 -10.77 7.14
C CYS A 86 -1.79 -11.42 6.01
N PHE A 87 -0.74 -10.75 5.54
CA PHE A 87 0.18 -11.34 4.57
C PHE A 87 1.62 -11.07 5.00
N ALA A 88 2.43 -12.12 5.17
CA ALA A 88 3.85 -11.98 5.46
C ALA A 88 4.61 -11.73 4.15
N LEU A 89 5.23 -10.55 4.02
CA LEU A 89 6.12 -10.26 2.91
C LEU A 89 7.51 -10.81 3.22
N GLU A 90 8.00 -11.76 2.41
CA GLU A 90 9.24 -12.48 2.71
C GLU A 90 10.47 -11.57 2.67
N THR A 91 11.11 -11.35 3.82
CA THR A 91 12.32 -10.52 3.99
C THR A 91 13.55 -11.39 4.22
N LYS A 92 13.97 -12.16 3.19
CA LYS A 92 15.18 -13.00 3.30
C LYS A 92 16.40 -12.19 3.75
N GLY A 93 16.83 -12.38 4.99
CA GLY A 93 18.11 -11.93 5.53
C GLY A 93 18.19 -10.48 6.02
N LEU A 94 17.08 -9.73 6.04
CA LEU A 94 17.09 -8.33 6.45
C LEU A 94 16.31 -8.14 7.73
N ASN A 95 17.01 -7.58 8.72
CA ASN A 95 16.41 -7.27 9.98
C ASN A 95 15.72 -5.89 9.90
N PHE A 96 14.40 -5.89 9.74
CA PHE A 96 13.56 -4.69 9.81
C PHE A 96 12.98 -4.45 11.22
N SER A 97 13.58 -5.06 12.26
CA SER A 97 13.16 -4.94 13.66
C SER A 97 13.29 -3.53 14.23
N SER A 98 14.07 -2.65 13.59
CA SER A 98 14.31 -1.28 14.03
C SER A 98 13.48 -0.28 13.23
N GLU A 99 13.16 0.86 13.84
CA GLU A 99 12.69 2.04 13.10
C GLU A 99 13.62 2.32 11.91
N ALA A 100 13.07 2.29 10.71
CA ALA A 100 13.83 2.55 9.51
C ALA A 100 14.00 4.07 9.37
N TYR A 101 15.13 4.60 9.85
CA TYR A 101 15.45 6.01 9.67
C TYR A 101 15.39 6.37 8.18
N PHE A 102 14.75 7.50 7.89
CA PHE A 102 14.52 8.01 6.54
C PHE A 102 15.82 7.97 5.71
N MET A 103 15.75 7.43 4.50
CA MET A 103 16.85 7.29 3.52
C MET A 103 17.97 6.30 3.86
N THR A 104 17.84 5.48 4.92
CA THR A 104 18.77 4.37 5.15
C THR A 104 18.64 3.27 4.07
N PRO A 105 19.68 2.44 3.82
CA PRO A 105 19.58 1.32 2.89
C PRO A 105 18.41 0.38 3.20
N ASN A 106 18.16 0.10 4.48
CA ASN A 106 17.04 -0.74 4.91
C ASN A 106 15.69 -0.07 4.60
N TYR A 107 15.56 1.24 4.84
CA TYR A 107 14.36 2.00 4.46
C TYR A 107 14.10 1.91 2.95
N LEU A 108 15.13 2.14 2.13
CA LEU A 108 15.00 2.08 0.67
C LEU A 108 14.57 0.68 0.23
N GLU A 109 15.14 -0.39 0.79
CA GLU A 109 14.75 -1.74 0.42
C GLU A 109 13.31 -2.08 0.82
N MET A 110 12.83 -1.64 2.00
CA MET A 110 11.42 -1.77 2.39
C MET A 110 10.50 -1.09 1.38
N MET A 111 10.90 0.11 0.93
CA MET A 111 10.14 0.89 -0.05
C MET A 111 10.09 0.19 -1.41
N TRP A 112 11.20 -0.37 -1.87
CA TRP A 112 11.25 -1.16 -3.11
C TRP A 112 10.37 -2.40 -3.05
N ARG A 113 10.41 -3.11 -1.92
CA ARG A 113 9.56 -4.29 -1.66
C ARG A 113 8.08 -3.91 -1.64
N ARG A 114 7.73 -2.79 -1.03
CA ARG A 114 6.38 -2.22 -1.04
C ARG A 114 5.92 -1.94 -2.46
N ILE A 115 6.73 -1.22 -3.26
CA ILE A 115 6.41 -0.91 -4.66
C ILE A 115 6.20 -2.20 -5.46
N HIS A 116 7.11 -3.17 -5.31
CA HIS A 116 6.99 -4.46 -6.00
C HIS A 116 5.70 -5.20 -5.63
N PHE A 117 5.38 -5.27 -4.34
CA PHE A 117 4.16 -5.91 -3.83
C PHE A 117 2.89 -5.25 -4.39
N LEU A 118 2.80 -3.92 -4.34
CA LEU A 118 1.66 -3.18 -4.90
C LEU A 118 1.53 -3.41 -6.42
N GLY A 119 2.66 -3.48 -7.13
CA GLY A 119 2.70 -3.86 -8.54
C GLY A 119 2.16 -5.27 -8.80
N THR A 120 2.43 -6.24 -7.93
CA THR A 120 1.85 -7.59 -8.00
C THR A 120 0.33 -7.57 -7.82
N VAL A 121 -0.19 -6.79 -6.87
CA VAL A 121 -1.64 -6.64 -6.66
C VAL A 121 -2.34 -6.09 -7.91
N LEU A 122 -1.75 -5.09 -8.58
CA LEU A 122 -2.27 -4.58 -9.86
C LEU A 122 -2.22 -5.63 -10.96
N GLN A 123 -1.12 -6.40 -11.07
CA GLN A 123 -1.01 -7.47 -12.07
C GLN A 123 -2.05 -8.57 -11.87
N MET A 124 -2.52 -8.78 -10.64
CA MET A 124 -3.61 -9.71 -10.32
C MET A 124 -5.00 -9.14 -10.66
N GLY A 125 -5.10 -7.90 -11.12
CA GLY A 125 -6.35 -7.28 -11.55
C GLY A 125 -7.13 -6.58 -10.42
N TYR A 126 -6.49 -6.30 -9.28
CA TYR A 126 -7.12 -5.61 -8.14
C TYR A 126 -6.67 -4.15 -8.07
N ASN A 127 -7.62 -3.26 -7.79
CA ASN A 127 -7.30 -1.89 -7.39
C ASN A 127 -6.84 -1.90 -5.92
N PHE A 128 -6.12 -0.89 -5.50
CA PHE A 128 -5.80 -0.77 -4.08
C PHE A 128 -5.85 0.68 -3.58
N VAL A 129 -6.24 0.83 -2.31
CA VAL A 129 -5.90 1.98 -1.50
C VAL A 129 -4.73 1.58 -0.62
N PHE A 130 -3.59 2.24 -0.74
CA PHE A 130 -2.49 2.09 0.20
C PHE A 130 -2.59 3.18 1.27
N THR A 131 -2.36 2.82 2.53
CA THR A 131 -2.35 3.73 3.67
C THR A 131 -1.24 3.32 4.64
N ASP A 132 -0.39 4.25 5.05
CA ASP A 132 0.52 4.03 6.17
C ASP A 132 -0.30 3.88 7.47
N ALA A 133 0.25 3.13 8.44
CA ALA A 133 -0.44 2.81 9.68
C ALA A 133 -0.61 4.04 10.61
N ASP A 134 0.12 5.12 10.35
CA ASP A 134 0.00 6.40 11.08
C ASP A 134 -1.09 7.33 10.50
N ILE A 135 -1.86 6.88 9.50
CA ILE A 135 -2.99 7.62 8.92
C ILE A 135 -4.32 7.14 9.49
N MET A 136 -5.09 8.04 10.09
CA MET A 136 -6.35 7.72 10.76
C MET A 136 -7.57 7.82 9.82
N TRP A 137 -8.44 6.80 9.87
CA TRP A 137 -9.61 6.66 8.99
C TRP A 137 -10.92 7.06 9.68
N LEU A 138 -11.15 8.37 9.79
CA LEU A 138 -12.31 8.92 10.50
C LEU A 138 -13.57 9.09 9.62
N ARG A 139 -13.44 8.99 8.30
CA ARG A 139 -14.54 9.03 7.31
C ARG A 139 -14.23 8.15 6.12
N ASP A 140 -15.26 7.70 5.43
CA ASP A 140 -15.16 6.94 4.19
C ASP A 140 -14.58 7.82 3.05
N PRO A 141 -13.37 7.55 2.52
CA PRO A 141 -12.76 8.38 1.48
C PRO A 141 -13.27 8.05 0.09
N PHE A 142 -13.94 6.90 -0.12
CA PHE A 142 -14.34 6.44 -1.44
C PHE A 142 -15.23 7.43 -2.22
N PRO A 143 -16.20 8.12 -1.58
CA PRO A 143 -16.99 9.15 -2.26
C PRO A 143 -16.20 10.37 -2.73
N HIS A 144 -14.95 10.55 -2.28
CA HIS A 144 -14.11 11.70 -2.59
C HIS A 144 -13.02 11.40 -3.63
N PHE A 145 -12.86 10.14 -4.05
CA PHE A 145 -11.94 9.80 -5.13
C PHE A 145 -12.45 10.27 -6.49
N TYR A 146 -11.54 10.74 -7.34
CA TYR A 146 -11.83 11.09 -8.72
C TYR A 146 -12.13 9.83 -9.53
N GLU A 147 -13.31 9.76 -10.15
CA GLU A 147 -13.76 8.59 -10.92
C GLU A 147 -12.95 8.37 -12.20
N ASP A 148 -12.39 9.42 -12.78
CA ASP A 148 -11.61 9.44 -14.01
C ASP A 148 -10.09 9.30 -13.80
N ALA A 149 -9.62 9.40 -12.55
CA ALA A 149 -8.20 9.26 -12.23
C ALA A 149 -7.81 7.80 -11.95
N ASP A 150 -6.74 7.34 -12.59
CA ASP A 150 -6.19 6.00 -12.42
C ASP A 150 -5.20 5.88 -11.27
N PHE A 151 -4.52 6.97 -10.93
CA PHE A 151 -3.58 7.07 -9.82
C PHE A 151 -3.82 8.37 -9.07
N GLN A 152 -4.16 8.24 -7.79
CA GLN A 152 -4.44 9.35 -6.90
C GLN A 152 -3.56 9.22 -5.65
N ILE A 153 -2.92 10.31 -5.22
CA ILE A 153 -1.94 10.28 -4.13
C ILE A 153 -2.07 11.52 -3.25
N ALA A 154 -1.97 11.36 -1.93
CA ALA A 154 -1.94 12.49 -1.02
C ALA A 154 -0.76 13.44 -1.32
N CYS A 155 -0.79 14.64 -0.77
CA CYS A 155 0.30 15.60 -0.93
C CYS A 155 0.61 16.33 0.38
N ASP A 156 1.87 16.69 0.57
CA ASP A 156 2.34 17.50 1.71
C ASP A 156 2.11 19.00 1.47
N ASN A 157 2.02 19.41 0.20
CA ASN A 157 1.83 20.81 -0.19
C ASN A 157 0.84 20.92 -1.33
N TYR A 158 -0.15 21.79 -1.16
CA TYR A 158 -1.21 22.05 -2.14
C TYR A 158 -1.25 23.52 -2.57
N TYR A 159 -1.30 23.75 -3.87
CA TYR A 159 -1.31 25.10 -4.47
C TYR A 159 -2.67 25.49 -5.07
N GLY A 160 -3.75 24.78 -4.73
CA GLY A 160 -5.12 25.10 -5.19
C GLY A 160 -5.56 24.39 -6.47
N ASN A 161 -4.69 23.60 -7.09
CA ASN A 161 -5.00 22.77 -8.26
C ASN A 161 -4.45 21.34 -8.06
N PRO A 162 -5.30 20.30 -8.03
CA PRO A 162 -4.88 18.89 -7.86
C PRO A 162 -3.90 18.38 -8.91
N SER A 163 -3.91 18.97 -10.11
CA SER A 163 -3.03 18.62 -11.23
C SER A 163 -1.73 19.44 -11.26
N ASP A 164 -1.51 20.34 -10.31
CA ASP A 164 -0.26 21.11 -10.24
C ASP A 164 0.93 20.18 -9.96
N ARG A 165 1.93 20.21 -10.85
CA ARG A 165 3.17 19.44 -10.72
C ARG A 165 4.02 19.88 -9.53
N ASN A 166 3.78 21.06 -8.97
CA ASN A 166 4.46 21.56 -7.79
C ASN A 166 3.87 21.00 -6.49
N ASN A 167 2.70 20.36 -6.52
CA ASN A 167 2.19 19.62 -5.37
C ASN A 167 3.17 18.50 -5.03
N ARG A 168 3.67 18.48 -3.78
CA ARG A 168 4.64 17.47 -3.34
C ARG A 168 3.89 16.19 -2.92
N PRO A 169 4.02 15.07 -3.66
CA PRO A 169 3.26 13.87 -3.35
C PRO A 169 3.75 13.20 -2.06
N ASN A 170 2.80 12.69 -1.27
CA ASN A 170 3.04 11.91 -0.07
C ASN A 170 2.62 10.46 -0.35
N GLY A 171 3.59 9.54 -0.27
CA GLY A 171 3.38 8.11 -0.56
C GLY A 171 2.60 7.35 0.51
N GLY A 172 2.24 7.98 1.62
CA GLY A 172 1.55 7.36 2.74
C GLY A 172 0.07 7.12 2.49
N PHE A 173 -0.55 7.80 1.51
CA PHE A 173 -1.92 7.50 1.12
C PHE A 173 -2.10 7.62 -0.40
N ASN A 174 -2.57 6.57 -1.05
CA ASN A 174 -2.85 6.59 -2.49
C ASN A 174 -3.94 5.59 -2.88
N TYR A 175 -4.69 5.91 -3.93
CA TYR A 175 -5.66 5.04 -4.57
C TYR A 175 -5.29 4.81 -6.02
N VAL A 176 -5.10 3.54 -6.39
CA VAL A 176 -4.61 3.15 -7.72
C VAL A 176 -5.51 2.09 -8.33
N LYS A 177 -5.97 2.33 -9.55
CA LYS A 177 -6.78 1.39 -10.34
C LYS A 177 -5.89 0.45 -11.12
N SER A 178 -6.30 -0.81 -11.24
CA SER A 178 -5.58 -1.80 -12.04
C SER A 178 -5.88 -1.62 -13.53
N ASN A 179 -4.90 -1.15 -14.30
CA ASN A 179 -4.94 -1.10 -15.76
C ASN A 179 -3.53 -1.22 -16.35
N GLY A 180 -3.42 -1.26 -17.68
CA GLY A 180 -2.12 -1.40 -18.35
C GLY A 180 -1.10 -0.31 -17.97
N GLY A 181 -1.55 0.94 -17.87
CA GLY A 181 -0.71 2.08 -17.53
C GLY A 181 -0.19 2.04 -16.09
N THR A 182 -1.04 1.75 -15.11
CA THR A 182 -0.61 1.63 -13.71
C THR A 182 0.27 0.40 -13.48
N ILE A 183 0.01 -0.71 -14.16
CA ILE A 183 0.87 -1.91 -14.11
C ILE A 183 2.26 -1.60 -14.67
N GLU A 184 2.36 -0.88 -15.79
CA GLU A 184 3.64 -0.45 -16.34
C GLU A 184 4.34 0.57 -15.41
N PHE A 185 3.60 1.52 -14.84
CA PHE A 185 4.13 2.47 -13.87
C PHE A 185 4.77 1.76 -12.67
N TYR A 186 4.11 0.78 -12.05
CA TYR A 186 4.68 0.05 -10.92
C TYR A 186 5.83 -0.90 -11.31
N LYS A 187 5.91 -1.33 -12.58
CA LYS A 187 7.01 -2.17 -13.08
C LYS A 187 8.28 -1.37 -13.40
N PHE A 188 8.14 -0.17 -13.95
CA PHE A 188 9.24 0.57 -14.56
C PHE A 188 9.41 2.01 -14.05
N GLY A 189 8.40 2.58 -13.40
CA GLY A 189 8.30 3.99 -13.01
C GLY A 189 9.26 4.42 -11.88
N THR A 190 10.29 3.64 -11.60
CA THR A 190 11.18 3.85 -10.46
C THR A 190 12.48 4.58 -10.80
N HIS A 191 12.52 5.26 -11.95
CA HIS A 191 13.68 6.04 -12.37
C HIS A 191 13.26 7.42 -12.88
N GLN A 192 13.16 8.41 -11.97
CA GLN A 192 13.28 9.86 -12.22
C GLN A 192 12.59 10.46 -13.48
N ASP A 193 11.64 9.76 -14.08
CA ASP A 193 11.04 10.20 -15.32
C ASP A 193 9.85 11.09 -14.98
N LYS A 194 10.04 12.39 -15.23
CA LYS A 194 9.05 13.44 -14.98
C LYS A 194 7.75 13.17 -15.75
N SER A 195 7.78 12.36 -16.80
CA SER A 195 6.60 11.94 -17.55
C SER A 195 5.57 11.23 -16.66
N PHE A 196 6.00 10.45 -15.67
CA PHE A 196 5.07 9.71 -14.81
C PHE A 196 4.40 10.57 -13.73
N GLN A 197 4.93 11.76 -13.44
CA GLN A 197 4.28 12.70 -12.51
C GLN A 197 2.94 13.23 -13.06
N ASP A 198 2.77 13.21 -14.39
CA ASP A 198 1.53 13.59 -15.07
C ASP A 198 0.43 12.54 -14.91
N PHE A 199 0.80 11.31 -14.60
CA PHE A 199 -0.14 10.21 -14.43
C PHE A 199 -0.88 10.29 -13.07
N MET A 200 -0.38 11.08 -12.13
CA MET A 200 -0.88 11.14 -10.76
C MET A 200 -1.70 12.41 -10.50
N ILE A 201 -2.94 12.24 -10.04
CA ILE A 201 -3.75 13.30 -9.43
C ILE A 201 -3.42 13.41 -7.94
N LYS A 202 -3.15 14.62 -7.45
CA LYS A 202 -2.80 14.83 -6.05
C LYS A 202 -4.07 15.12 -5.26
N MET A 203 -4.37 14.26 -4.30
CA MET A 203 -5.51 14.35 -3.39
C MET A 203 -5.22 15.34 -2.27
N CYS A 204 -5.34 16.61 -2.63
CA CYS A 204 -5.39 17.73 -1.73
C CYS A 204 -6.46 18.71 -2.26
#